data_AF-A0A7J0CJP8-F1
#
_entry.id   AF-A0A7J0CJP8-F1
#
_cell.length_a   1.000
_cell.length_b   1.000
_cell.length_c   1.000
_cell.angle_alpha   90.00
_cell.angle_beta   90.00
_cell.angle_gamma   90.00
#
_symmetry.space_group_name_H-M   'P 1'
#
loop_
_entity.id
_entity.type
_entity.pdbx_description
1 polymer ?
#
loop_
_entity_poly.entity_id
_entity_poly.type
_entity_poly.pdbx_seq_one_letter_code
_entity_poly.pdbx_strand_id
1 'polypeptide(L)'
;MDAWAIWDPYTSQILRAGNARVLTTGEGVVNGLGFQVASPGSLKDKQKSRAIGDLLVRLERAQNWVFEHPEEWAKVWAKETGLPYEVALDAVKLTYGTRVPVAIDAAAIASEQEIADTFAELKLIPRRFDFEEYVDTRFNRNLPASSTAPRSYGKASS
;
A
#
# COMPACT_ATOMS: atom_id res chain seq x y z
N MET A 1 -22.73 -5.37 -14.42
CA MET A 1 -21.34 -4.89 -14.31
C MET A 1 -20.50 -5.84 -15.15
N ASP A 2 -19.76 -5.34 -16.14
CA ASP A 2 -18.96 -6.20 -17.04
C ASP A 2 -17.50 -6.34 -16.59
N ALA A 3 -17.00 -5.37 -15.81
CA ALA A 3 -15.70 -5.41 -15.16
C ALA A 3 -15.76 -4.59 -13.86
N TRP A 4 -14.89 -4.91 -12.91
CA TRP A 4 -14.73 -4.18 -11.66
C TRP A 4 -13.23 -4.02 -11.34
N ALA A 5 -12.76 -2.77 -11.24
CA ALA A 5 -11.43 -2.46 -10.71
C ALA A 5 -11.50 -2.42 -9.19
N ILE A 6 -10.82 -3.37 -8.53
CA ILE A 6 -10.88 -3.55 -7.07
C ILE A 6 -9.56 -4.11 -6.53
N TRP A 7 -9.39 -4.03 -5.21
CA TRP A 7 -8.23 -4.50 -4.46
C TRP A 7 -8.59 -5.64 -3.50
N ASP A 8 -7.59 -6.31 -2.94
CA ASP A 8 -7.80 -7.28 -1.86
C ASP A 8 -8.43 -6.63 -0.61
N PRO A 9 -9.28 -7.33 0.16
CA PRO A 9 -9.58 -8.77 0.06
C PRO A 9 -10.67 -9.13 -0.95
N TYR A 10 -11.30 -8.15 -1.61
CA TYR A 10 -12.42 -8.39 -2.51
C TYR A 10 -12.01 -9.23 -3.73
N THR A 11 -10.81 -8.99 -4.28
CA THR A 11 -10.25 -9.80 -5.37
C THR A 11 -10.12 -11.26 -4.94
N SER A 12 -9.42 -11.54 -3.84
CA SER A 12 -9.31 -12.89 -3.28
C SER A 12 -10.68 -13.53 -3.01
N GLN A 13 -11.62 -12.78 -2.44
CA GLN A 13 -12.97 -13.27 -2.15
C GLN A 13 -13.72 -13.72 -3.40
N ILE A 14 -13.72 -12.91 -4.46
CA ILE A 14 -14.45 -13.22 -5.69
C ILE A 14 -13.79 -14.37 -6.46
N LEU A 15 -12.46 -14.41 -6.51
CA LEU A 15 -11.74 -15.50 -7.16
C LEU A 15 -12.01 -16.83 -6.46
N ARG A 16 -12.04 -16.86 -5.12
CA ARG A 16 -12.42 -18.07 -4.37
C ARG A 16 -13.88 -18.46 -4.56
N ALA A 17 -14.78 -17.48 -4.71
CA ALA A 17 -16.19 -17.76 -4.99
C ALA A 17 -16.42 -18.34 -6.40
N GLY A 18 -15.44 -18.25 -7.31
CA GLY A 18 -15.52 -18.78 -8.66
C GLY A 18 -16.39 -17.96 -9.63
N ASN A 19 -16.80 -16.76 -9.24
CA ASN A 19 -17.76 -15.94 -9.97
C ASN A 19 -17.11 -14.92 -10.93
N ALA A 20 -15.79 -14.79 -10.91
CA ALA A 20 -15.06 -13.93 -11.85
C ALA A 20 -13.66 -14.46 -12.13
N ARG A 21 -12.99 -13.81 -13.08
CA ARG A 21 -11.59 -14.05 -13.44
C ARG A 21 -10.86 -12.72 -13.52
N VAL A 22 -9.55 -12.74 -13.31
CA VAL A 22 -8.70 -11.57 -13.54
C VAL A 22 -8.65 -11.28 -15.04
N LEU A 23 -9.00 -10.04 -15.44
CA LEU A 23 -8.86 -9.55 -16.82
C LEU A 23 -7.47 -8.94 -17.04
N THR A 24 -7.00 -8.16 -16.08
CA THR A 24 -5.68 -7.54 -16.04
C THR A 24 -5.31 -7.25 -14.59
N THR A 25 -4.03 -7.01 -14.32
CA THR A 25 -3.51 -6.49 -13.05
C THR A 25 -3.00 -5.06 -13.23
N GLY A 26 -2.63 -4.41 -12.14
CA GLY A 26 -1.92 -3.13 -12.18
C GLY A 26 -0.41 -3.26 -12.45
N GLU A 27 0.11 -4.49 -12.61
CA GLU A 27 1.53 -4.73 -12.84
C GLU A 27 2.00 -4.04 -14.14
N GLY A 28 3.05 -3.22 -14.03
CA GLY A 28 3.53 -2.40 -15.15
C GLY A 28 2.64 -1.22 -15.54
N VAL A 29 1.54 -0.98 -14.80
CA VAL A 29 0.59 0.11 -15.06
C VAL A 29 0.53 1.12 -13.91
N VAL A 30 0.49 0.63 -12.66
CA VAL A 30 0.47 1.48 -11.45
C VAL A 30 1.80 1.38 -10.72
N ASN A 31 2.18 2.43 -10.01
CA ASN A 31 3.42 2.45 -9.21
C ASN A 31 3.34 1.59 -7.93
N GLY A 32 2.12 1.26 -7.47
CA GLY A 32 1.88 0.46 -6.27
C GLY A 32 2.24 1.14 -4.94
N LEU A 33 2.54 2.43 -4.94
CA LEU A 33 2.92 3.17 -3.74
C LEU A 33 1.70 3.46 -2.85
N GLY A 34 1.93 3.45 -1.54
CA GLY A 34 0.97 3.88 -0.53
C GLY A 34 1.64 4.83 0.45
N PHE A 35 0.91 5.86 0.89
CA PHE A 35 1.48 6.95 1.69
C PHE A 35 0.90 7.01 3.09
N GLN A 36 1.74 7.40 4.05
CA GLN A 36 1.32 7.84 5.37
C GLN A 36 1.12 9.35 5.34
N VAL A 37 -0.06 9.82 5.73
CA VAL A 37 -0.42 11.25 5.66
C VAL A 37 -0.58 11.80 7.07
N ALA A 38 0.03 12.94 7.33
CA ALA A 38 -0.07 13.66 8.60
C ALA A 38 -0.48 15.12 8.34
N SER A 39 -1.23 15.71 9.27
CA SER A 39 -1.57 17.13 9.17
C SER A 39 -0.32 18.00 9.40
N PRO A 40 -0.20 19.16 8.72
CA PRO A 40 0.93 20.08 8.92
C PRO A 40 1.11 20.51 10.38
N GLY A 41 0.01 20.65 11.13
CA GLY A 41 0.06 20.99 12.55
C GLY A 41 0.73 19.91 13.40
N SER A 42 0.47 18.63 13.12
CA SER A 42 1.14 17.52 13.81
C SER A 42 2.62 17.43 13.47
N LEU A 43 3.02 17.79 12.24
CA LEU A 43 4.43 17.82 11.81
C LEU A 43 5.22 19.00 12.39
N LYS A 44 4.55 20.13 12.66
CA LYS A 44 5.16 21.32 13.30
C LYS A 44 5.33 21.16 14.82
N ASP A 45 4.46 20.40 15.47
CA ASP A 45 4.58 20.07 16.88
C ASP A 45 5.71 19.05 17.11
N LYS A 46 6.73 19.42 17.90
CA LYS A 46 7.91 18.58 18.13
C LYS A 46 7.60 17.25 18.79
N GLN A 47 6.63 17.21 19.72
CA GLN A 47 6.28 15.99 20.43
C GLN A 47 5.49 15.04 19.52
N LYS A 48 4.52 15.57 18.77
CA LYS A 48 3.76 14.78 17.79
C LYS A 48 4.62 14.30 16.64
N SER A 49 5.50 15.15 16.10
CA SER A 49 6.47 14.76 15.07
C SER A 49 7.38 13.63 15.54
N ARG A 50 7.85 13.67 16.80
CA ARG A 50 8.59 12.54 17.39
C ARG A 50 7.75 11.27 17.51
N ALA A 51 6.49 11.38 17.94
CA ALA A 51 5.58 10.25 18.05
C ALA A 51 5.25 9.63 16.67
N ILE A 52 5.12 10.45 15.62
CA ILE A 52 4.97 9.99 14.24
C ILE A 52 6.19 9.17 13.81
N GLY A 53 7.40 9.68 14.10
CA GLY A 53 8.64 8.93 13.82
C GLY A 53 8.67 7.56 14.50
N ASP A 54 8.28 7.48 15.78
CA ASP A 54 8.18 6.21 16.52
C ASP A 54 7.12 5.27 15.93
N LEU A 55 5.94 5.80 15.57
CA LEU A 55 4.86 5.03 14.94
C LEU A 55 5.34 4.40 13.63
N LEU A 56 6.04 5.15 12.77
CA LEU A 56 6.54 4.64 11.49
C LEU A 56 7.53 3.48 11.67
N VAL A 57 8.37 3.51 12.70
CA VAL A 57 9.27 2.38 13.05
C VAL A 57 8.47 1.15 13.46
N ARG A 58 7.38 1.34 14.23
CA ARG A 58 6.51 0.24 14.65
C ARG A 58 5.74 -0.36 13.49
N LEU A 59 5.27 0.46 12.56
CA LEU A 59 4.58 0.00 11.34
C LEU A 59 5.51 -0.83 10.46
N GLU A 60 6.75 -0.38 10.24
CA GLU A 60 7.78 -1.15 9.54
C GLU A 60 8.01 -2.52 10.20
N ARG A 61 8.19 -2.56 11.53
CA ARG A 61 8.33 -3.82 12.26
C ARG A 61 7.10 -4.71 12.12
N ALA A 62 5.90 -4.15 12.19
CA ALA A 62 4.66 -4.90 12.01
C ALA A 62 4.55 -5.47 10.59
N GLN A 63 4.90 -4.70 9.55
CA GLN A 63 4.90 -5.18 8.17
C GLN A 63 5.92 -6.30 7.95
N ASN A 64 7.07 -6.27 8.62
CA ASN A 64 8.04 -7.37 8.60
C ASN A 64 7.49 -8.61 9.30
N TRP A 65 6.90 -8.43 10.47
CA TRP A 65 6.30 -9.54 11.20
C TRP A 65 5.16 -10.22 10.40
N VAL A 66 4.28 -9.44 9.76
CA VAL A 66 3.22 -9.98 8.89
C VAL A 66 3.80 -10.77 7.73
N PHE A 67 4.92 -10.32 7.16
CA PHE A 67 5.59 -11.07 6.10
C PHE A 67 6.07 -12.44 6.58
N GLU A 68 6.69 -12.49 7.75
CA GLU A 68 7.22 -13.71 8.35
C GLU A 68 6.12 -14.65 8.89
N HIS A 69 4.95 -14.11 9.22
CA HIS A 69 3.86 -14.85 9.91
C HIS A 69 2.50 -14.69 9.19
N PRO A 70 2.40 -15.02 7.88
CA PRO A 70 1.20 -14.75 7.09
C PRO A 70 -0.05 -15.48 7.62
N GLU A 71 0.11 -16.71 8.10
CA GLU A 71 -1.01 -17.51 8.63
C GLU A 71 -1.53 -16.97 9.96
N GLU A 72 -0.64 -16.54 10.84
CA GLU A 72 -1.01 -15.95 12.12
C GLU A 72 -1.74 -14.63 11.91
N TRP A 73 -1.22 -13.79 11.02
CA TRP A 73 -1.88 -12.55 10.65
C TRP A 73 -3.25 -12.81 10.00
N ALA A 74 -3.36 -13.78 9.09
CA ALA A 74 -4.62 -14.14 8.46
C ALA A 74 -5.67 -14.64 9.47
N LYS A 75 -5.28 -15.41 10.49
CA LYS A 75 -6.19 -15.84 11.57
C LYS A 75 -6.76 -14.66 12.34
N VAL A 76 -5.90 -13.73 12.75
CA VAL A 76 -6.33 -12.51 13.46
C VAL A 76 -7.22 -11.68 12.56
N TRP A 77 -6.79 -11.41 11.34
CA TRP A 77 -7.52 -10.55 10.42
C TRP A 77 -8.89 -11.12 10.03
N ALA A 78 -8.98 -12.43 9.79
CA ALA A 78 -10.25 -13.13 9.55
C ALA A 78 -11.21 -13.00 10.74
N LYS A 79 -10.71 -13.18 11.96
CA LYS A 79 -11.52 -13.03 13.18
C LYS A 79 -12.08 -11.61 13.33
N GLU A 80 -11.24 -10.60 13.13
CA GLU A 80 -11.63 -9.20 13.34
C GLU A 80 -12.56 -8.65 12.23
N THR A 81 -12.45 -9.18 11.00
CA THR A 81 -13.25 -8.71 9.85
C THR A 81 -14.45 -9.58 9.51
N GLY A 82 -14.50 -10.82 10.03
CA GLY A 82 -15.49 -11.81 9.64
C GLY A 82 -15.24 -12.45 8.26
N LEU A 83 -14.09 -12.20 7.63
CA LEU A 83 -13.70 -12.87 6.39
C LEU A 83 -13.46 -14.37 6.63
N PRO A 84 -13.79 -15.25 5.68
CA PRO A 84 -13.28 -16.62 5.70
C PRO A 84 -11.75 -16.61 5.79
N TYR A 85 -11.18 -17.46 6.64
CA TYR A 85 -9.73 -17.54 6.86
C TYR A 85 -8.93 -17.62 5.56
N GLU A 86 -9.38 -18.46 4.63
CA GLU A 86 -8.71 -18.66 3.35
C GLU A 86 -8.71 -17.40 2.47
N VAL A 87 -9.76 -16.58 2.51
CA VAL A 87 -9.80 -15.29 1.81
C VAL A 87 -8.82 -14.31 2.43
N ALA A 88 -8.75 -14.28 3.77
CA ALA A 88 -7.77 -13.45 4.47
C ALA A 88 -6.35 -13.90 4.14
N LEU A 89 -6.08 -15.21 4.12
CA LEU A 89 -4.75 -15.75 3.80
C LEU A 89 -4.31 -15.42 2.38
N ASP A 90 -5.19 -15.58 1.39
CA ASP A 90 -4.92 -15.23 0.00
C ASP A 90 -4.59 -13.74 -0.12
N ALA A 91 -5.40 -12.87 0.48
CA ALA A 91 -5.19 -11.43 0.47
C ALA A 91 -3.88 -11.04 1.17
N VAL A 92 -3.49 -11.71 2.26
CA VAL A 92 -2.21 -11.49 2.94
C VAL A 92 -1.04 -11.88 2.04
N LYS A 93 -1.12 -13.05 1.39
CA LYS A 93 -0.06 -13.54 0.50
C LYS A 93 0.06 -12.73 -0.78
N LEU A 94 -1.04 -12.14 -1.26
CA LEU A 94 -1.06 -11.33 -2.47
C LEU A 94 -0.63 -9.88 -2.20
N THR A 95 -1.18 -9.25 -1.18
CA THR A 95 -1.10 -7.79 -0.99
C THR A 95 -0.55 -7.36 0.36
N TYR A 96 -1.02 -7.90 1.49
CA TYR A 96 -0.74 -7.27 2.80
C TYR A 96 0.60 -7.67 3.43
N GLY A 97 1.06 -8.91 3.20
CA GLY A 97 2.37 -9.37 3.64
C GLY A 97 3.50 -8.98 2.68
N THR A 98 3.19 -8.72 1.41
CA THR A 98 4.18 -8.46 0.36
C THR A 98 4.70 -7.02 0.33
N ARG A 99 3.99 -6.08 0.96
CA ARG A 99 4.39 -4.66 1.04
C ARG A 99 5.75 -4.47 1.67
N VAL A 100 6.52 -3.51 1.16
CA VAL A 100 7.81 -3.10 1.70
C VAL A 100 7.74 -1.61 2.04
N PRO A 101 8.12 -1.20 3.27
CA PRO A 101 8.35 0.21 3.58
C PRO A 101 9.48 0.76 2.70
N VAL A 102 9.22 1.86 2.00
CA VAL A 102 10.19 2.50 1.10
C VAL A 102 10.29 4.00 1.42
N ALA A 103 11.41 4.61 1.03
CA ALA A 103 11.63 6.04 1.15
C ALA A 103 10.74 6.82 0.17
N ILE A 104 10.38 8.05 0.55
CA ILE A 104 9.87 9.03 -0.40
C ILE A 104 11.09 9.71 -1.04
N ASP A 105 11.48 9.24 -2.22
CA ASP A 105 12.63 9.75 -2.98
C ASP A 105 12.18 10.48 -4.25
N ALA A 106 13.13 11.01 -5.04
CA ALA A 106 12.83 11.75 -6.26
C ALA A 106 12.04 10.93 -7.29
N ALA A 107 12.23 9.61 -7.33
CA ALA A 107 11.49 8.73 -8.24
C ALA A 107 10.02 8.61 -7.81
N ALA A 108 9.75 8.46 -6.50
CA ALA A 108 8.38 8.47 -5.98
C ALA A 108 7.68 9.81 -6.25
N ILE A 109 8.36 10.94 -6.00
CA ILE A 109 7.82 12.28 -6.20
C ILE A 109 7.47 12.49 -7.68
N ALA A 110 8.38 12.15 -8.59
CA ALA A 110 8.14 12.29 -10.03
C ALA A 110 6.96 11.42 -10.50
N SER A 111 6.91 10.16 -10.07
CA SER A 111 5.82 9.25 -10.40
C SER A 111 4.46 9.75 -9.89
N GLU A 112 4.37 10.26 -8.66
CA GLU A 112 3.12 10.83 -8.14
C GLU A 112 2.73 12.14 -8.82
N GLN A 113 3.72 12.93 -9.25
CA GLN A 113 3.47 14.12 -10.05
C GLN A 113 2.81 13.76 -11.39
N GLU A 114 3.28 12.71 -12.07
CA GLU A 114 2.66 12.21 -13.30
C GLU A 114 1.19 11.79 -13.07
N ILE A 115 0.89 11.16 -11.94
CA ILE A 115 -0.48 10.80 -11.54
C ILE A 115 -1.32 12.07 -11.30
N ALA A 116 -0.81 13.03 -10.53
CA ALA A 116 -1.50 14.29 -10.23
C ALA A 116 -1.82 15.08 -11.51
N ASP A 117 -0.85 15.16 -12.43
CA ASP A 117 -1.00 15.81 -13.72
C ASP A 117 -2.03 15.10 -14.60
N THR A 118 -1.98 13.77 -14.67
CA THR A 118 -2.98 12.97 -15.41
C THR A 118 -4.39 13.23 -14.87
N PHE A 119 -4.57 13.26 -13.54
CA PHE A 119 -5.87 13.52 -12.92
C PHE A 119 -6.36 14.95 -13.21
N ALA A 120 -5.47 15.93 -13.24
CA ALA A 120 -5.82 17.30 -13.61
C ALA A 120 -6.19 17.43 -15.09
N GLU A 121 -5.48 16.75 -15.98
CA GLU A 121 -5.77 16.71 -17.43
C GLU A 121 -7.12 16.10 -17.72
N LEU A 122 -7.44 15.01 -17.03
CA LEU A 122 -8.75 14.36 -17.09
C LEU A 122 -9.83 15.12 -16.31
N LYS A 123 -9.49 16.25 -15.67
CA LYS A 123 -10.39 17.10 -14.86
C LYS A 123 -11.07 16.35 -13.71
N LEU A 124 -10.40 15.32 -13.17
CA LEU A 124 -10.84 14.58 -11.99
C LEU A 124 -10.54 15.32 -10.69
N ILE A 125 -9.60 16.28 -10.74
CA ILE A 125 -9.30 17.21 -9.66
C ILE A 125 -9.42 18.66 -10.16
N PRO A 126 -9.75 19.62 -9.28
CA PRO A 126 -10.10 20.98 -9.70
C PRO A 126 -8.91 21.82 -10.18
N ARG A 127 -7.68 21.38 -9.91
CA ARG A 127 -6.45 22.15 -10.17
C ARG A 127 -5.23 21.23 -10.19
N ARG A 128 -4.26 21.59 -11.03
CA ARG A 128 -2.89 21.08 -10.93
C ARG A 128 -2.23 21.57 -9.65
N PHE A 129 -1.34 20.75 -9.09
CA PHE A 129 -0.51 21.11 -7.96
C PHE A 129 0.84 20.41 -8.08
N ASP A 130 1.83 20.93 -7.38
CA ASP A 130 3.14 20.29 -7.23
C ASP A 130 3.08 19.33 -6.05
N PHE A 131 3.26 18.04 -6.30
CA PHE A 131 3.23 16.99 -5.30
C PHE A 131 4.35 17.16 -4.28
N GLU A 132 5.50 17.71 -4.67
CA GLU A 132 6.66 17.92 -3.78
C GLU A 132 6.31 18.87 -2.61
N GLU A 133 5.38 19.82 -2.81
CA GLU A 133 4.91 20.72 -1.74
C GLU A 133 4.21 19.99 -0.58
N TYR A 134 3.79 18.74 -0.79
CA TYR A 134 3.07 17.91 0.19
C TYR A 134 3.94 16.79 0.77
N VAL A 135 5.23 16.76 0.45
CA VAL A 135 6.15 15.69 0.85
C VAL A 135 6.96 16.09 2.08
N ASP A 136 7.11 15.15 3.02
CA ASP A 136 8.00 15.30 4.17
C ASP A 136 8.96 14.11 4.28
N THR A 137 10.20 14.32 3.85
CA THR A 137 11.24 13.27 3.77
C THR A 137 11.96 13.03 5.09
N ARG A 138 11.66 13.78 6.17
CA ARG A 138 12.40 13.68 7.44
C ARG A 138 12.33 12.29 8.09
N PHE A 139 11.34 11.48 7.70
CA PHE A 139 11.10 10.15 8.24
C PHE A 139 11.65 9.01 7.37
N ASN A 140 12.29 9.32 6.23
CA ASN A 140 12.86 8.31 5.32
C ASN A 140 13.90 7.41 6.02
N ARG A 141 14.59 7.89 7.06
CA ARG A 141 15.57 7.12 7.84
C ARG A 141 16.53 6.35 6.91
N ASN A 142 16.57 5.02 7.01
CA ASN A 142 17.34 4.11 6.17
C ASN A 142 16.43 3.21 5.31
N LEU A 143 15.23 3.71 4.97
CA LEU A 143 14.31 2.99 4.10
C LEU A 143 14.92 2.80 2.70
N PRO A 144 14.67 1.65 2.06
CA PRO A 144 15.15 1.40 0.71
C PRO A 144 14.44 2.32 -0.31
N ALA A 145 14.98 2.40 -1.52
CA ALA A 145 14.43 3.25 -2.59
C ALA A 145 12.97 2.90 -2.92
N SER A 146 12.21 3.87 -3.41
CA SER A 146 10.81 3.68 -3.81
C SER A 146 10.62 2.64 -4.91
N SER A 147 11.65 2.41 -5.72
CA SER A 147 11.70 1.38 -6.76
C SER A 147 11.94 -0.05 -6.21
N THR A 148 12.00 -0.24 -4.90
CA THR A 148 12.21 -1.56 -4.30
C THR A 148 11.01 -2.45 -4.57
N ALA A 149 11.25 -3.60 -5.21
CA ALA A 149 10.20 -4.54 -5.53
C ALA A 149 9.50 -5.06 -4.25
N PRO A 150 8.18 -5.32 -4.31
CA PRO A 150 7.49 -5.98 -3.21
C PRO A 150 8.06 -7.37 -2.95
N ARG A 151 7.90 -7.85 -1.72
CA ARG A 151 8.24 -9.23 -1.35
C ARG A 151 7.25 -10.19 -2.00
N SER A 152 7.61 -11.48 -2.05
CA SER A 152 6.74 -12.53 -2.55
C SER A 152 6.87 -13.78 -1.69
N TYR A 153 5.77 -14.51 -1.53
CA TYR A 153 5.74 -15.84 -0.94
C TYR A 153 6.05 -16.95 -1.95
N GLY A 154 6.54 -16.59 -3.14
CA GLY A 154 6.67 -17.50 -4.29
C GLY A 154 5.33 -17.67 -5.02
N LYS A 155 5.29 -18.54 -6.04
CA LYS A 155 4.01 -18.93 -6.63
C LYS A 155 3.21 -19.66 -5.54
N ALA A 156 2.08 -19.08 -5.14
CA ALA A 156 1.07 -19.84 -4.43
C ALA A 156 0.75 -21.07 -5.30
N SER A 157 0.87 -22.26 -4.72
CA SER A 157 0.50 -23.51 -5.41
C SER A 157 -0.91 -23.33 -5.96
N SER A 158 -1.02 -23.43 -7.28
CA SER A 158 -2.25 -23.33 -8.08
C SER A 158 -3.40 -24.16 -7.50
#